data_AF-A0A7X8VR79-F1
#
_entry.id   AF-A0A7X8VR79-F1
#
_cell.length_a   1.000
_cell.length_b   1.000
_cell.length_c   1.000
_cell.angle_alpha   90.00
_cell.angle_beta   90.00
_cell.angle_gamma   90.00
#
_symmetry.space_group_name_H-M   'P 1'
#
loop_
_entity.id
_entity.type
_entity.pdbx_description
1 polymer ?
#
loop_
_entity_poly.entity_id
_entity_poly.type
_entity_poly.pdbx_seq_one_letter_code
_entity_poly.pdbx_strand_id
1 'polypeptide(L)'
;MAKNDDEVLLTGSPEEWGFEGSGLNYELILKPGEVTMGHFLNLGDSYQMLISRGESIAYPRLPCNELHAMIRVKSEVRQYLKELINVGCAHHVVLAAGDAWRELQKTAELMRIKTVVVE
;
A
#
# COMPACT_ATOMS: atom_id res chain seq x y z
N MET A 1 -0.14 7.47 7.63
CA MET A 1 -0.18 8.53 8.66
C MET A 1 -0.63 7.97 9.98
N ALA A 2 0.04 8.40 11.07
CA ALA A 2 -0.22 7.94 12.43
C ALA A 2 -1.57 8.43 12.96
N LYS A 3 -2.05 7.80 14.04
CA LYS A 3 -3.30 8.18 14.72
C LYS A 3 -3.21 9.54 15.39
N ASN A 4 -2.06 9.86 15.98
CA ASN A 4 -1.71 11.14 16.60
C ASN A 4 -0.17 11.27 16.63
N ASP A 5 0.34 12.40 17.10
CA ASP A 5 1.77 12.72 17.08
C ASP A 5 2.58 11.84 18.04
N ASP A 6 2.00 11.41 19.16
CA ASP A 6 2.66 10.55 20.16
C ASP A 6 2.96 9.13 19.63
N GLU A 7 2.31 8.72 18.54
CA GLU A 7 2.52 7.42 17.90
C GLU A 7 3.63 7.41 16.85
N VAL A 8 4.24 8.57 16.57
CA VAL A 8 5.36 8.72 15.66
C VAL A 8 6.66 8.65 16.45
N LEU A 9 7.45 7.61 16.19
CA LEU A 9 8.74 7.40 16.84
C LEU A 9 9.89 7.66 15.86
N LEU A 10 11.03 8.05 16.41
CA LEU A 10 12.30 8.08 15.69
C LEU A 10 13.09 6.82 16.04
N THR A 11 13.48 6.06 15.02
CA THR A 11 14.24 4.82 15.16
C THR A 11 15.47 4.83 14.26
N GLY A 12 16.31 3.81 14.36
CA GLY A 12 17.29 3.54 13.31
C GLY A 12 16.59 3.11 12.01
N SER A 13 17.26 3.31 10.88
CA SER A 13 16.88 2.71 9.60
C SER A 13 16.90 1.19 9.72
N PRO A 14 15.83 0.48 9.35
CA PRO A 14 15.82 -0.98 9.35
C PRO A 14 16.53 -1.56 8.13
N GLU A 15 16.79 -0.74 7.11
CA GLU A 15 17.37 -1.17 5.85
C GLU A 15 18.89 -1.03 5.86
N GLU A 16 19.57 -2.13 5.52
CA GLU A 16 21.02 -2.24 5.37
C GLU A 16 21.42 -2.08 3.89
N TRP A 17 21.56 -0.84 3.45
CA TRP A 17 21.92 -0.50 2.06
C TRP A 17 23.44 -0.42 1.81
N GLY A 18 24.26 -0.91 2.75
CA GLY A 18 25.72 -0.85 2.65
C GLY A 18 26.32 0.52 3.00
N PHE A 19 25.59 1.34 3.77
CA PHE A 19 26.10 2.59 4.34
C PHE A 19 26.57 2.38 5.77
N GLU A 20 27.51 3.21 6.24
CA GLU A 20 27.96 3.21 7.63
C GLU A 20 27.02 4.05 8.51
N GLY A 21 26.74 3.56 9.73
CA GLY A 21 25.84 4.21 10.69
C GLY A 21 24.44 3.60 10.72
N SER A 22 23.58 4.09 11.61
CA SER A 22 22.23 3.51 11.83
C SER A 22 21.11 4.25 11.10
N GLY A 23 21.41 5.37 10.44
CA GLY A 23 20.40 6.24 9.83
C GLY A 23 19.36 6.77 10.83
N LEU A 24 18.31 7.41 10.30
CA LEU A 24 17.15 7.85 11.05
C LEU A 24 15.90 7.46 10.26
N ASN A 25 14.96 6.77 10.90
CA ASN A 25 13.66 6.44 10.33
C ASN A 25 12.51 6.93 11.20
N TYR A 26 11.33 7.07 10.58
CA TYR A 26 10.07 7.23 11.28
C TYR A 26 9.39 5.88 11.43
N GLU A 27 9.16 5.45 12.67
CA GLU A 27 8.32 4.29 12.95
C GLU A 27 6.92 4.75 13.35
N LEU A 28 5.90 4.29 12.61
CA LEU A 28 4.50 4.55 12.92
C LEU A 28 3.60 3.47 12.33
N ILE A 29 2.40 3.35 12.90
CA ILE A 29 1.34 2.51 12.33
C ILE A 29 0.35 3.39 11.60
N LEU A 30 -0.06 2.99 10.40
CA LEU A 30 -1.15 3.65 9.71
C LEU A 30 -2.42 3.65 10.59
N LYS A 31 -3.03 4.83 10.75
CA LYS A 31 -4.28 4.97 11.50
C LYS A 31 -5.40 4.12 10.87
N PRO A 32 -6.31 3.58 11.69
CA PRO A 32 -7.44 2.83 11.16
C PRO A 32 -8.34 3.67 10.23
N GLY A 33 -8.93 3.02 9.24
CA GLY A 33 -9.86 3.63 8.29
C GLY A 33 -9.75 3.03 6.89
N GLU A 34 -10.64 3.47 5.99
CA GLU A 34 -10.61 3.06 4.59
C GLU A 34 -9.27 3.40 3.94
N VAL A 35 -8.80 2.52 3.06
CA VAL A 35 -7.61 2.72 2.27
C VAL A 35 -7.84 2.29 0.83
N THR A 36 -7.14 2.95 -0.07
CA THR A 36 -7.03 2.55 -1.47
C THR A 36 -5.59 2.14 -1.73
N MET A 37 -5.41 0.91 -2.19
CA MET A 37 -4.14 0.37 -2.62
C MET A 37 -4.13 0.33 -4.15
N GLY A 38 -3.02 0.68 -4.77
CA GLY A 38 -2.95 0.63 -6.23
C GLY A 38 -1.54 0.66 -6.78
N HIS A 39 -1.45 0.38 -8.07
CA HIS A 39 -0.18 0.47 -8.79
C HIS A 39 -0.40 0.68 -10.29
N PHE A 40 0.62 1.22 -10.96
CA PHE A 40 0.70 1.35 -12.41
C PHE A 40 1.67 0.32 -12.94
N LEU A 41 1.15 -0.62 -13.72
CA LEU A 41 1.94 -1.72 -14.28
C LEU A 41 2.23 -1.41 -15.75
N ASN A 42 3.49 -1.51 -16.13
CA ASN A 42 3.88 -1.43 -17.53
C ASN A 42 3.73 -2.82 -18.17
N LEU A 43 2.89 -2.93 -19.20
CA LEU A 43 2.67 -4.16 -19.96
C LEU A 43 3.53 -4.25 -21.24
N GLY A 44 4.39 -3.26 -21.46
CA GLY A 44 5.26 -3.13 -22.63
C GLY A 44 4.69 -2.16 -23.66
N ASP A 45 3.52 -2.47 -24.21
CA ASP A 45 2.81 -1.65 -25.20
C ASP A 45 1.82 -0.65 -24.59
N SER A 46 1.40 -0.89 -23.36
CA SER A 46 0.45 -0.07 -22.62
C SER A 46 0.69 -0.16 -21.11
N TYR A 47 -0.14 0.52 -20.34
CA TYR A 47 -0.16 0.46 -18.89
C TYR A 47 -1.47 -0.14 -18.38
N GLN A 48 -1.44 -0.64 -17.14
CA GLN A 48 -2.61 -1.07 -16.40
C GLN A 48 -2.63 -0.40 -15.03
N MET A 49 -3.75 0.24 -14.71
CA MET A 49 -4.06 0.71 -13.37
C MET A 49 -4.63 -0.45 -12.55
N LEU A 50 -3.89 -0.94 -11.56
CA LEU A 50 -4.40 -1.85 -10.54
C LEU A 50 -4.96 -1.04 -9.38
N ILE A 51 -6.18 -1.33 -8.96
CA ILE A 51 -6.82 -0.71 -7.79
C ILE A 51 -7.39 -1.81 -6.91
N SER A 52 -7.15 -1.68 -5.61
CA SER A 52 -7.68 -2.52 -4.55
C SER A 52 -8.15 -1.65 -3.39
N ARG A 53 -9.21 -2.09 -2.71
CA ARG A 53 -9.78 -1.40 -1.56
C ARG A 53 -9.56 -2.24 -0.31
N GLY A 54 -9.38 -1.57 0.80
CA GLY A 54 -9.27 -2.23 2.09
C GLY A 54 -9.56 -1.29 3.24
N GLU A 55 -9.39 -1.82 4.44
CA GLU A 55 -9.48 -1.07 5.68
C GLU A 55 -8.16 -1.28 6.44
N SER A 56 -7.47 -0.18 6.75
CA SER A 56 -6.42 -0.22 7.76
C SER A 56 -7.07 -0.48 9.11
N ILE A 57 -6.62 -1.52 9.80
CA ILE A 57 -7.14 -1.90 11.11
C ILE A 57 -6.10 -1.66 12.20
N ALA A 58 -6.58 -1.47 13.42
CA ALA A 58 -5.69 -1.41 14.58
C ALA A 58 -4.92 -2.73 14.72
N TYR A 59 -3.61 -2.62 14.88
CA TYR A 59 -2.71 -3.75 15.06
C TYR A 59 -1.54 -3.31 15.95
N PRO A 60 -0.96 -4.20 16.77
CA PRO A 60 0.19 -3.86 17.61
C PRO A 60 1.40 -3.43 16.78
N ARG A 61 2.23 -2.53 17.33
CA ARG A 61 3.51 -2.13 16.73
C ARG A 61 4.40 -3.36 16.55
N LEU A 62 4.86 -3.59 15.33
CA LEU A 62 5.87 -4.61 15.03
C LEU A 62 7.25 -4.06 15.39
N PRO A 63 8.14 -4.87 15.99
CA PRO A 63 9.50 -4.45 16.32
C PRO A 63 10.40 -4.47 15.07
N CYS A 64 10.05 -3.67 14.07
CA CYS A 64 10.74 -3.63 12.78
C CYS A 64 11.29 -2.23 12.43
N ASN A 65 11.16 -1.24 13.32
CA ASN A 65 11.68 0.12 13.11
C ASN A 65 11.22 0.75 11.80
N GLU A 66 9.98 0.44 11.37
CA GLU A 66 9.45 0.83 10.07
C GLU A 66 7.99 1.25 10.13
N LEU A 67 7.57 2.12 9.21
CA LEU A 67 6.17 2.38 8.94
C LEU A 67 5.48 1.10 8.46
N HIS A 68 4.39 0.73 9.14
CA HIS A 68 3.62 -0.45 8.76
C HIS A 68 2.11 -0.24 8.89
N ALA A 69 1.35 -1.09 8.21
CA ALA A 69 -0.10 -1.12 8.26
C ALA A 69 -0.57 -2.57 8.21
N MET A 70 -1.61 -2.89 8.98
CA MET A 70 -2.38 -4.12 8.79
C MET A 70 -3.63 -3.78 8.02
N ILE A 71 -3.79 -4.38 6.83
CA ILE A 71 -4.92 -4.09 5.94
C ILE A 71 -5.84 -5.30 5.87
N ARG A 72 -7.11 -5.07 6.17
CA ARG A 72 -8.19 -6.01 5.91
C ARG A 72 -8.70 -5.78 4.50
N VAL A 73 -8.70 -6.84 3.69
CA VAL A 73 -9.32 -6.87 2.36
C VAL A 73 -10.69 -7.55 2.44
N LYS A 74 -11.50 -7.39 1.39
CA LYS A 74 -12.89 -7.88 1.36
C LYS A 74 -12.92 -9.40 1.14
N SER A 75 -12.10 -9.90 0.22
CA SER A 75 -11.94 -11.33 -0.03
C SER A 75 -11.12 -12.01 1.06
N GLU A 76 -11.25 -13.34 1.13
CA GLU A 76 -10.31 -14.16 1.89
C GLU A 76 -8.88 -13.94 1.35
N VAL A 77 -7.91 -13.80 2.27
CA VAL A 77 -6.56 -13.33 1.95
C VAL A 77 -5.86 -14.19 0.90
N ARG A 78 -5.97 -15.51 0.98
CA ARG A 78 -5.36 -16.40 -0.01
C ARG A 78 -6.01 -16.23 -1.39
N GLN A 79 -7.32 -16.05 -1.46
CA GLN A 79 -8.00 -15.77 -2.72
C GLN A 79 -7.61 -14.40 -3.30
N TYR A 80 -7.55 -13.37 -2.45
CA TYR A 80 -7.10 -12.03 -2.83
C TYR A 80 -5.68 -12.05 -3.43
N LEU A 81 -4.74 -12.75 -2.78
CA LEU A 81 -3.37 -12.90 -3.26
C LEU A 81 -3.29 -13.67 -4.58
N LYS A 82 -4.09 -14.73 -4.75
CA LYS A 82 -4.15 -15.45 -6.04
C LYS A 82 -4.61 -14.54 -7.17
N GLU A 83 -5.62 -13.70 -6.92
CA GLU A 83 -6.13 -12.78 -7.92
C GLU A 83 -5.09 -11.71 -8.28
N LEU A 84 -4.43 -11.11 -7.29
CA LEU A 84 -3.31 -10.18 -7.52
C LEU A 84 -2.20 -10.80 -8.37
N ILE A 85 -1.77 -12.02 -8.03
CA ILE A 85 -0.72 -12.73 -8.77
C ILE A 85 -1.15 -13.03 -10.21
N ASN A 86 -2.39 -13.48 -10.41
CA ASN A 86 -2.91 -13.80 -11.75
C ASN A 86 -3.06 -12.56 -12.64
N VAL A 87 -3.44 -11.42 -12.06
CA VAL A 87 -3.50 -10.13 -12.76
C VAL A 87 -2.10 -9.61 -13.10
N GLY A 88 -1.10 -10.01 -12.32
CA GLY A 88 0.23 -9.45 -12.32
C GLY A 88 0.24 -8.18 -11.47
N CYS A 89 1.07 -8.16 -10.42
CA CYS A 89 1.32 -6.98 -9.60
C CYS A 89 2.81 -6.86 -9.30
N ALA A 90 3.31 -5.63 -9.10
CA ALA A 90 4.60 -5.45 -8.46
C ALA A 90 4.45 -5.64 -6.95
N HIS A 91 5.58 -5.86 -6.26
CA HIS A 91 5.61 -5.86 -4.80
C HIS A 91 5.46 -4.45 -4.22
N HIS A 92 5.90 -3.42 -4.95
CA HIS A 92 5.64 -2.02 -4.61
C HIS A 92 4.19 -1.66 -4.93
N VAL A 93 3.53 -1.04 -3.94
CA VAL A 93 2.14 -0.60 -4.03
C VAL A 93 2.04 0.79 -3.42
N VAL A 94 1.23 1.64 -4.03
CA VAL A 94 0.84 2.92 -3.44
C VAL A 94 -0.32 2.68 -2.50
N LEU A 95 -0.19 3.10 -1.25
CA LEU A 95 -1.27 3.07 -0.28
C LEU A 95 -1.71 4.50 0.03
N ALA A 96 -2.95 4.81 -0.29
CA ALA A 96 -3.62 6.06 0.05
C ALA A 96 -4.61 5.84 1.20
N ALA A 97 -4.62 6.76 2.18
CA ALA A 97 -5.66 6.81 3.18
C ALA A 97 -6.94 7.39 2.57
N GLY A 98 -8.08 6.71 2.78
CA GLY A 98 -9.38 7.03 2.18
C GLY A 98 -9.71 6.20 0.94
N ASP A 99 -10.94 6.36 0.47
CA ASP A 99 -11.41 5.80 -0.80
C ASP A 99 -11.15 6.79 -1.95
N ALA A 100 -10.22 6.42 -2.83
CA ALA A 100 -9.86 7.15 -4.05
C ALA A 100 -10.18 6.35 -5.32
N TRP A 101 -10.99 5.31 -5.18
CA TRP A 101 -11.32 4.37 -6.24
C TRP A 101 -11.87 5.07 -7.50
N ARG A 102 -12.85 5.96 -7.33
CA ARG A 102 -13.56 6.59 -8.46
C ARG A 102 -12.63 7.52 -9.23
N GLU A 103 -11.80 8.25 -8.49
CA GLU A 103 -10.81 9.18 -9.02
C GLU A 103 -9.73 8.43 -9.80
N LEU A 104 -9.26 7.29 -9.29
CA LEU A 104 -8.28 6.44 -9.98
C LEU A 104 -8.88 5.78 -11.22
N GLN A 105 -10.12 5.28 -11.15
CA GLN A 105 -10.84 4.78 -12.33
C GLN A 105 -10.97 5.87 -13.40
N LYS A 106 -11.38 7.09 -13.00
CA LYS A 106 -11.52 8.19 -13.94
C LYS A 106 -10.19 8.61 -14.56
N THR A 107 -9.12 8.58 -13.76
CA THR A 107 -7.76 8.86 -14.23
C THR A 107 -7.32 7.84 -15.28
N ALA A 108 -7.52 6.56 -15.02
CA ALA A 108 -7.21 5.49 -15.97
C ALA A 108 -8.00 5.62 -17.29
N GLU A 109 -9.29 5.98 -17.20
CA GLU A 109 -10.13 6.27 -18.38
C GLU A 109 -9.57 7.43 -19.22
N LEU A 110 -9.21 8.54 -18.58
CA LEU A 110 -8.63 9.71 -19.25
C LEU A 110 -7.28 9.39 -19.90
N MET A 111 -6.48 8.53 -19.26
CA MET A 111 -5.21 8.03 -19.78
C MET A 111 -5.39 6.96 -20.87
N ARG A 112 -6.62 6.45 -21.07
CA ARG A 112 -6.94 5.35 -22.00
C ARG A 112 -6.17 4.07 -21.68
N ILE A 113 -6.00 3.77 -20.40
CA ILE A 113 -5.33 2.56 -19.92
C ILE A 113 -6.33 1.62 -19.26
N LYS A 114 -5.99 0.33 -19.22
CA LYS A 114 -6.85 -0.69 -18.60
C LYS A 114 -6.90 -0.47 -17.09
N THR A 115 -8.09 -0.53 -16.51
CA THR A 115 -8.26 -0.65 -15.05
C THR A 115 -8.52 -2.10 -14.67
N VAL A 116 -7.84 -2.59 -13.64
CA VAL A 116 -8.10 -3.87 -12.99
C VAL A 116 -8.32 -3.65 -11.51
N VAL A 117 -9.23 -4.44 -10.97
CA VAL A 117 -9.86 -4.27 -9.68
C VAL A 117 -9.71 -5.57 -8.95
N VAL A 118 -9.16 -5.56 -7.75
CA VAL A 118 -9.04 -6.74 -6.91
C VAL A 118 -9.56 -6.39 -5.52
N GLU A 119 -10.48 -7.17 -4.98
CA GLU A 119 -11.12 -6.92 -3.67
C GLU A 119 -11.15 -8.16 -2.80
#